data_AF-A0A239KP76-F1
#
_entry.id   AF-A0A239KP76-F1
#
_cell.length_a   1.000
_cell.length_b   1.000
_cell.length_c   1.000
_cell.angle_alpha   90.00
_cell.angle_beta   90.00
_cell.angle_gamma   90.00
#
_symmetry.space_group_name_H-M   'P 1'
#
loop_
_entity.id
_entity.type
_entity.pdbx_description
1 polymer ?
#
loop_
_entity_poly.entity_id
_entity_poly.type
_entity_poly.pdbx_seq_one_letter_code
_entity_poly.pdbx_strand_id
1 'polypeptide(L)'
;MKKIYTFAFVLLLISCSVKEIENESIDQHQNNTSSPTIESQNSGTQVQFTKEDIKGVWTSGETENASFNIEEDSILFVDAFEYIKYEFRNDTLIYIEDNVPFFKTRVIKADKDSLVISNQDGIRRLWRFKD
;
A
#
# COMPACT_ATOMS: atom_id res chain seq x y z
N MET A 1 27.96 39.66 35.43
CA MET A 1 26.85 38.79 35.89
C MET A 1 26.61 37.74 34.81
N LYS A 2 27.37 36.64 34.78
CA LYS A 2 26.93 35.27 35.14
C LYS A 2 25.41 35.04 34.98
N LYS A 3 25.03 34.28 33.94
CA LYS A 3 24.08 33.14 33.96
C LYS A 3 24.02 32.51 32.55
N ILE A 4 25.09 31.79 32.21
CA ILE A 4 25.13 30.78 31.15
C ILE A 4 24.70 29.48 31.83
N TYR A 5 23.41 29.14 31.80
CA TYR A 5 22.90 27.87 32.33
C TYR A 5 21.61 27.45 31.62
N THR A 6 21.62 27.43 30.29
CA THR A 6 20.54 26.81 29.50
C THR A 6 21.09 25.95 28.38
N PHE A 7 22.24 25.30 28.61
CA PHE A 7 22.84 24.32 27.70
C PHE A 7 23.06 22.94 28.35
N ALA A 8 22.47 22.71 29.53
CA ALA A 8 22.66 21.49 30.31
C ALA A 8 21.45 20.52 30.29
N PHE A 9 20.49 20.69 29.37
CA PHE A 9 19.32 19.79 29.26
C PHE A 9 19.38 18.86 28.03
N VAL A 10 20.46 18.90 27.24
CA VAL A 10 20.58 18.16 25.95
C VAL A 10 21.54 16.95 26.04
N LEU A 11 21.92 16.50 27.24
CA LEU A 11 22.88 15.38 27.40
C LEU A 11 22.41 14.22 28.29
N LEU A 12 21.11 14.11 28.60
CA LEU A 12 20.60 13.09 29.55
C LEU A 12 19.69 12.01 28.95
N LEU A 13 19.62 11.86 27.62
CA LEU A 13 18.84 10.78 26.98
C LEU A 13 19.69 9.76 26.21
N ILE A 14 21.02 9.78 26.35
CA ILE A 14 21.91 8.73 25.85
C ILE A 14 22.34 7.86 27.03
N SER A 15 21.37 7.17 27.63
CA SER A 15 21.65 6.05 28.53
C SER A 15 21.20 4.77 27.82
N CYS A 16 22.13 4.20 27.08
CA CYS A 16 22.05 2.83 26.57
C CYS A 16 21.73 1.88 27.73
N SER A 17 20.54 1.26 27.72
CA SER A 17 20.32 0.01 28.45
C SER A 17 20.61 -1.14 27.50
N VAL A 18 21.89 -1.44 27.32
CA VAL A 18 22.31 -2.78 26.87
C VAL A 18 22.40 -3.62 28.15
N LYS A 19 21.53 -4.62 28.29
CA LYS A 19 21.70 -5.65 29.31
C LYS A 19 21.43 -7.05 28.75
N GLU A 20 22.56 -7.75 28.60
CA GLU A 20 22.86 -9.17 28.75
C GLU A 20 21.99 -10.23 28.07
N ILE A 21 22.64 -10.88 27.10
CA ILE A 21 22.34 -12.23 26.62
C ILE A 21 22.75 -13.21 27.72
N GLU A 22 21.79 -13.96 28.27
CA GLU A 22 22.04 -15.16 29.06
C GLU A 22 21.45 -16.35 28.29
N ASN A 23 22.31 -17.34 28.03
CA ASN A 23 21.97 -18.60 27.38
C ASN A 23 21.54 -19.64 28.42
N GLU A 24 20.68 -20.57 27.96
CA GLU A 24 20.23 -21.83 28.59
C GLU A 24 19.14 -21.68 29.68
N SER A 25 18.07 -22.48 29.73
CA SER A 25 17.84 -23.85 29.25
C SER A 25 16.34 -24.14 29.04
N ILE A 26 16.11 -25.27 28.38
CA ILE A 26 14.89 -25.91 27.89
C ILE A 26 13.85 -26.19 28.98
N ASP A 27 12.58 -25.87 28.73
CA ASP A 27 11.50 -26.85 28.94
C ASP A 27 10.27 -26.60 28.06
N GLN A 28 9.71 -27.71 27.59
CA GLN A 28 8.74 -27.83 26.51
C GLN A 28 7.31 -27.46 26.95
N HIS A 29 6.60 -26.70 26.11
CA HIS A 29 5.19 -27.01 25.85
C HIS A 29 4.82 -26.69 24.41
N GLN A 30 4.51 -27.74 23.65
CA GLN A 30 3.92 -27.68 22.32
C GLN A 30 2.62 -26.87 22.34
N ASN A 31 2.46 -25.99 21.36
CA ASN A 31 1.19 -25.84 20.65
C ASN A 31 1.48 -25.36 19.22
N ASN A 32 1.18 -26.26 18.28
CA ASN A 32 1.27 -26.04 16.85
C ASN A 32 0.22 -25.00 16.44
N THR A 33 0.64 -23.90 15.81
CA THR A 33 -0.17 -23.25 14.78
C THR A 33 0.77 -22.61 13.77
N SER A 34 0.80 -23.25 12.62
CA SER A 34 1.59 -22.97 11.43
C SER A 34 1.45 -21.51 11.01
N SER A 35 2.51 -20.72 11.17
CA SER A 35 2.68 -19.52 10.34
C SER A 35 3.04 -19.99 8.94
N PRO A 36 2.28 -19.64 7.89
CA PRO A 36 2.78 -19.85 6.55
C PRO A 36 3.91 -18.85 6.34
N THR A 37 5.13 -19.40 6.33
CA THR A 37 6.29 -18.88 5.62
C THR A 37 5.82 -18.22 4.34
N ILE A 38 5.98 -16.89 4.25
CA ILE A 38 5.86 -16.19 2.97
C ILE A 38 7.06 -16.67 2.15
N GLU A 39 6.87 -17.78 1.44
CA GLU A 39 7.76 -18.20 0.38
C GLU A 39 7.71 -17.10 -0.68
N SER A 40 8.78 -16.32 -0.73
CA SER A 40 9.14 -15.53 -1.90
C SER A 40 9.43 -16.50 -3.05
N GLN A 41 8.37 -17.00 -3.69
CA GLN A 41 8.48 -17.61 -5.00
C GLN A 41 8.62 -16.49 -6.02
N ASN A 42 9.86 -16.02 -6.14
CA ASN A 42 10.32 -15.24 -7.28
C ASN A 42 10.44 -16.19 -8.50
N SER A 43 9.30 -16.67 -8.98
CA SER A 43 9.19 -17.31 -10.29
C SER A 43 8.92 -16.19 -11.28
N GLY A 44 9.95 -15.81 -12.03
CA GLY A 44 10.04 -14.62 -12.88
C GLY A 44 9.14 -14.60 -14.11
N THR A 45 7.83 -14.73 -13.91
CA THR A 45 6.81 -14.30 -14.86
C THR A 45 6.25 -13.00 -14.31
N GLN A 46 6.69 -11.87 -14.87
CA GLN A 46 6.05 -10.58 -14.59
C GLN A 46 4.59 -10.70 -15.03
N VAL A 47 3.65 -10.71 -14.06
CA VAL A 47 2.23 -10.75 -14.34
C VAL A 47 1.89 -9.50 -15.15
N GLN A 48 1.44 -9.70 -16.40
CA GLN A 48 1.03 -8.62 -17.28
C GLN A 48 -0.48 -8.43 -17.14
N PHE A 49 -0.87 -7.25 -16.68
CA PHE A 49 -2.27 -6.85 -16.58
C PHE A 49 -2.72 -6.14 -17.87
N THR A 50 -4.00 -6.26 -18.16
CA THR A 50 -4.73 -5.56 -19.23
C THR A 50 -5.68 -4.53 -18.64
N LYS A 51 -6.27 -3.65 -19.47
CA LYS A 51 -7.30 -2.72 -19.01
C LYS A 51 -8.52 -3.48 -18.51
N GLU A 52 -8.87 -4.56 -19.18
CA GLU A 52 -10.02 -5.41 -18.86
C GLU A 52 -9.92 -5.97 -17.43
N ASP A 53 -8.71 -6.29 -16.95
CA ASP A 53 -8.51 -6.81 -15.59
C ASP A 53 -8.83 -5.78 -14.50
N ILE A 54 -8.62 -4.49 -14.79
CA ILE A 54 -8.78 -3.40 -13.81
C ILE A 54 -10.10 -2.66 -13.92
N LYS A 55 -10.84 -2.81 -15.03
CA LYS A 55 -12.12 -2.12 -15.24
C LYS A 55 -13.17 -2.54 -14.22
N GLY A 56 -14.08 -1.61 -13.91
CA GLY A 56 -15.23 -1.81 -13.05
C GLY A 56 -15.25 -0.92 -11.80
N VAL A 57 -16.23 -1.18 -10.95
CA VAL A 57 -16.49 -0.40 -9.74
C VAL A 57 -15.77 -1.02 -8.54
N TRP A 58 -15.04 -0.18 -7.82
CA TRP A 58 -14.14 -0.57 -6.74
C TRP A 58 -14.39 0.26 -5.48
N THR A 59 -14.31 -0.37 -4.31
CA THR A 59 -14.45 0.29 -3.02
C THR A 59 -13.22 0.04 -2.14
N SER A 60 -12.84 1.03 -1.33
CA SER A 60 -11.88 0.88 -0.23
C SER A 60 -12.49 0.21 1.01
N GLY A 61 -13.82 0.00 1.03
CA GLY A 61 -14.53 -0.55 2.19
C GLY A 61 -14.54 0.39 3.42
N GLU A 62 -14.03 1.62 3.30
CA GLU A 62 -14.05 2.61 4.37
C GLU A 62 -15.43 3.27 4.51
N THR A 63 -16.23 3.25 3.44
CA THR A 63 -17.61 3.75 3.40
C THR A 63 -18.52 2.71 2.74
N GLU A 64 -19.83 2.95 2.77
CA GLU A 64 -20.81 2.15 2.03
C GLU A 64 -20.80 2.40 0.52
N ASN A 65 -20.02 3.38 0.06
CA ASN A 65 -19.98 3.78 -1.34
C ASN A 65 -18.83 3.10 -2.09
N ALA A 66 -18.97 3.10 -3.41
CA ALA A 66 -17.83 2.89 -4.29
C ALA A 66 -16.81 4.03 -4.14
N SER A 67 -15.53 3.73 -4.25
CA SER A 67 -14.46 4.73 -4.29
C SER A 67 -14.20 5.21 -5.72
N PHE A 68 -14.11 4.26 -6.66
CA PHE A 68 -13.81 4.55 -8.06
C PHE A 68 -14.64 3.67 -9.01
N ASN A 69 -14.92 4.17 -10.20
CA ASN A 69 -15.29 3.35 -11.36
C ASN A 69 -14.24 3.52 -12.45
N ILE A 70 -13.50 2.46 -12.77
CA ILE A 70 -12.51 2.45 -13.83
C ILE A 70 -13.18 2.02 -15.14
N GLU A 71 -13.28 2.96 -16.07
CA GLU A 71 -13.88 2.77 -17.38
C GLU A 71 -12.80 2.58 -18.46
N GLU A 72 -13.17 2.66 -19.74
CA GLU A 72 -12.23 2.40 -20.84
C GLU A 72 -11.11 3.46 -20.94
N ASP A 73 -11.47 4.73 -20.78
CA ASP A 73 -10.60 5.89 -21.02
C ASP A 73 -10.57 6.88 -19.84
N SER A 74 -11.37 6.62 -18.81
CA SER A 74 -11.49 7.48 -17.64
C SER A 74 -11.73 6.69 -16.35
N ILE A 75 -11.52 7.37 -15.23
CA ILE A 75 -11.81 6.88 -13.88
C ILE A 75 -12.74 7.91 -13.23
N LEU A 76 -13.92 7.48 -12.82
CA LEU A 76 -14.82 8.28 -11.98
C LEU A 76 -14.40 8.13 -10.51
N PHE A 77 -14.08 9.23 -9.85
CA PHE A 77 -13.91 9.32 -8.40
C PHE A 77 -15.26 9.67 -7.79
N VAL A 78 -15.90 8.68 -7.16
CA VAL A 78 -17.33 8.75 -6.81
C VAL A 78 -17.59 9.87 -5.79
N ASP A 79 -16.75 9.98 -4.75
CA ASP A 79 -16.92 11.00 -3.69
C ASP A 79 -16.77 12.43 -4.22
N ALA A 80 -15.87 12.66 -5.18
CA ALA A 80 -15.62 13.96 -5.79
C ALA A 80 -16.55 14.23 -7.00
N PHE A 81 -17.21 13.19 -7.50
CA PHE A 81 -17.98 13.20 -8.75
C PHE A 81 -17.16 13.74 -9.93
N GLU A 82 -15.91 13.28 -10.05
CA GLU A 82 -14.94 13.76 -11.02
C GLU A 82 -14.43 12.63 -11.93
N TYR A 83 -14.38 12.90 -13.24
CA TYR A 83 -13.79 11.98 -14.22
C TYR A 83 -12.35 12.40 -14.55
N ILE A 84 -11.41 11.49 -14.33
CA ILE A 84 -10.01 11.68 -14.69
C ILE A 84 -9.64 10.76 -15.85
N LYS A 85 -9.09 11.33 -16.93
CA LYS A 85 -8.58 10.53 -18.05
C LYS A 85 -7.36 9.74 -17.63
N TYR A 86 -7.18 8.55 -18.20
CA TYR A 86 -6.00 7.75 -17.92
C TYR A 86 -5.48 7.00 -19.14
N GLU A 87 -4.20 6.64 -19.07
CA GLU A 87 -3.59 5.62 -19.91
C GLU A 87 -3.15 4.44 -19.06
N PHE A 88 -3.17 3.24 -19.65
CA PHE A 88 -2.64 2.05 -19.01
C PHE A 88 -1.46 1.52 -19.81
N ARG A 89 -0.26 1.55 -19.21
CA ARG A 89 0.98 1.13 -19.86
C ARG A 89 1.78 0.25 -18.91
N ASN A 90 2.12 -0.97 -19.33
CA ASN A 90 2.99 -1.89 -18.59
C ASN A 90 2.65 -1.96 -17.10
N ASP A 91 1.44 -2.40 -16.73
CA ASP A 91 0.94 -2.47 -15.34
C ASP A 91 0.68 -1.13 -14.61
N THR A 92 0.95 0.02 -15.23
CA THR A 92 0.80 1.33 -14.59
C THR A 92 -0.37 2.13 -15.16
N LEU A 93 -1.27 2.59 -14.29
CA LEU A 93 -2.23 3.65 -14.61
C LEU A 93 -1.52 5.00 -14.53
N ILE A 94 -1.67 5.80 -15.58
CA ILE A 94 -1.10 7.14 -15.71
C ILE A 94 -2.25 8.11 -15.88
N TYR A 95 -2.43 9.01 -14.91
CA TYR A 95 -3.55 9.93 -14.87
C TYR A 95 -3.18 11.18 -15.67
N ILE A 96 -4.13 11.68 -16.45
CA ILE A 96 -3.91 12.74 -17.44
C ILE A 96 -4.92 13.86 -17.19
N GLU A 97 -4.39 15.07 -17.04
CA GLU A 97 -5.14 16.32 -16.95
C GLU A 97 -4.54 17.29 -17.98
N ASP A 98 -5.38 17.96 -18.77
CA ASP A 98 -4.94 18.86 -19.85
C ASP A 98 -3.88 18.27 -20.79
N ASN A 99 -3.97 16.97 -21.06
CA ASN A 99 -3.01 16.18 -21.86
C ASN A 99 -1.61 16.03 -21.23
N VAL A 100 -1.47 16.31 -19.94
CA VAL A 100 -0.22 16.17 -19.19
C VAL A 100 -0.37 15.06 -18.13
N PRO A 101 0.53 14.06 -18.10
CA PRO A 101 0.58 13.09 -17.01
C PRO A 101 0.95 13.75 -15.68
N PHE A 102 0.11 13.59 -14.65
CA PHE A 102 0.36 14.20 -13.33
C PHE A 102 0.44 13.20 -12.18
N PHE A 103 -0.09 11.98 -12.36
CA PHE A 103 -0.05 10.94 -11.33
C PHE A 103 0.13 9.56 -11.94
N LYS A 104 0.79 8.66 -11.19
CA LYS A 104 1.03 7.28 -11.61
C LYS A 104 0.76 6.33 -10.46
N THR A 105 0.10 5.23 -10.77
CA THR A 105 -0.13 4.14 -9.82
C THR A 105 0.06 2.79 -10.51
N ARG A 106 0.82 1.90 -9.88
CA ARG A 106 1.16 0.59 -10.39
C ARG A 106 0.17 -0.45 -9.89
N VAL A 107 -0.34 -1.29 -10.78
CA VAL A 107 -1.15 -2.46 -10.44
C VAL A 107 -0.22 -3.57 -9.96
N ILE A 108 -0.45 -4.02 -8.73
CA ILE A 108 0.24 -5.16 -8.11
C ILE A 108 -0.61 -6.43 -8.28
N LYS A 109 -1.94 -6.28 -8.24
CA LYS A 109 -2.90 -7.38 -8.36
C LYS A 109 -4.17 -6.85 -9.00
N ALA A 110 -4.71 -7.58 -9.96
CA ALA A 110 -6.05 -7.35 -10.49
C ALA A 110 -6.70 -8.72 -10.75
N ASP A 111 -7.82 -8.98 -10.08
CA ASP A 111 -8.66 -10.14 -10.34
C ASP A 111 -10.14 -9.76 -10.19
N LYS A 112 -11.02 -10.76 -10.29
CA LYS A 112 -12.47 -10.55 -10.25
C LYS A 112 -12.94 -9.79 -8.99
N ASP A 113 -12.30 -10.01 -7.85
CA ASP A 113 -12.79 -9.55 -6.55
C ASP A 113 -11.91 -8.46 -5.93
N SER A 114 -10.66 -8.31 -6.38
CA SER A 114 -9.69 -7.44 -5.75
C SER A 114 -8.76 -6.72 -6.74
N LEU A 115 -8.49 -5.46 -6.41
CA LEU A 115 -7.52 -4.62 -7.08
C LEU A 115 -6.54 -4.11 -6.02
N VAL A 116 -5.24 -4.30 -6.25
CA VAL A 116 -4.18 -3.77 -5.39
C VAL A 116 -3.31 -2.87 -6.24
N ILE A 117 -3.24 -1.60 -5.84
CA ILE A 117 -2.45 -0.58 -6.51
C ILE A 117 -1.40 0.00 -5.57
N SER A 118 -0.31 0.52 -6.12
CA SER A 118 0.76 1.15 -5.35
C SER A 118 1.28 2.40 -6.04
N ASN A 119 1.50 3.42 -5.23
CA ASN A 119 2.10 4.69 -5.63
C ASN A 119 3.03 5.17 -4.50
N GLN A 120 3.47 6.41 -4.59
CA GLN A 120 4.32 7.04 -3.57
C GLN A 120 3.69 7.13 -2.17
N ASP A 121 2.36 7.11 -2.07
CA ASP A 121 1.61 7.19 -0.81
C ASP A 121 1.42 5.81 -0.16
N GLY A 122 1.86 4.74 -0.83
CA GLY A 122 1.84 3.37 -0.32
C GLY A 122 1.04 2.41 -1.19
N ILE A 123 0.53 1.35 -0.56
CA ILE A 123 -0.25 0.30 -1.22
C ILE A 123 -1.71 0.45 -0.79
N ARG A 124 -2.63 0.47 -1.76
CA ARG A 124 -4.07 0.47 -1.54
C ARG A 124 -4.65 -0.85 -2.01
N ARG A 125 -5.53 -1.44 -1.19
CA ARG A 125 -6.32 -2.62 -1.51
C ARG A 125 -7.76 -2.18 -1.70
N LEU A 126 -8.36 -2.62 -2.79
CA LEU A 126 -9.72 -2.33 -3.20
C LEU A 126 -10.45 -3.63 -3.45
N TRP A 127 -11.75 -3.62 -3.20
CA TRP A 127 -12.65 -4.73 -3.41
C TRP A 127 -13.68 -4.39 -4.47
N ARG A 128 -14.11 -5.39 -5.22
CA ARG A 128 -15.20 -5.22 -6.18
C ARG A 128 -16.44 -4.72 -5.44
N PHE A 129 -16.97 -3.58 -5.87
CA PHE A 129 -18.21 -3.06 -5.32
C PHE A 129 -19.39 -3.95 -5.74
N LYS A 130 -20.29 -4.25 -4.80
CA LYS A 130 -21.47 -5.09 -5.00
C LYS A 130 -22.67 -4.31 -4.47
N ASP A 131 -23.60 -4.02 -5.36
CA ASP A 131 -24.93 -3.47 -5.03
C ASP A 131 -25.89 -4.56 -4.54
#